data_AF-A0A958GCA4-F1
#
_entry.id   AF-A0A958GCA4-F1
#
_cell.length_a   1.000
_cell.length_b   1.000
_cell.length_c   1.000
_cell.angle_alpha   90.00
_cell.angle_beta   90.00
_cell.angle_gamma   90.00
#
_symmetry.space_group_name_H-M   'P 1'
#
loop_
_entity.id
_entity.type
_entity.pdbx_description
1 polymer ?
#
loop_
_entity_poly.entity_id
_entity_poly.type
_entity_poly.pdbx_seq_one_letter_code
_entity_poly.pdbx_strand_id
1 'polypeptide(L)'
;LAVLDKLANQLIIFTLGSLSLGAMILSRDLFQLSSRLPLLLITALLLLGAWSVMLNPGLVRRLLRRLQERYPQMPRLASLASAFDNISFKDALAVFALTLLWFLVIVLQYHVLVLALNRPAFGESLQAVSAMLFIKTLLPFTFGELGIREALAVYFYDPFGVSEAAVFNAAIIVFLINFLLPALAGIYYVFRVREVKKASRNADAAVKPADTSGEAWQNF
;
A
#
# COMPACT_ATOMS: atom_id res chain seq x y z
N LEU A 1 15.03 1.23 0.02
CA LEU A 1 14.09 0.22 -0.52
C LEU A 1 12.63 0.49 -0.14
N ALA A 2 12.26 0.52 1.15
CA ALA A 2 10.86 0.71 1.58
C ALA A 2 10.18 2.00 1.04
N VAL A 3 10.92 3.11 0.95
CA VAL A 3 10.39 4.36 0.36
C VAL A 3 10.11 4.21 -1.14
N LEU A 4 11.01 3.53 -1.87
CA LEU A 4 10.86 3.30 -3.31
C LEU A 4 9.67 2.38 -3.61
N ASP A 5 9.51 1.32 -2.82
CA ASP A 5 8.36 0.41 -2.90
C ASP A 5 7.04 1.16 -2.67
N LYS A 6 6.98 1.98 -1.61
CA LYS A 6 5.80 2.80 -1.33
C LYS A 6 5.49 3.80 -2.45
N LEU A 7 6.51 4.43 -3.04
CA LEU A 7 6.35 5.36 -4.16
C LEU A 7 5.90 4.66 -5.44
N ALA A 8 6.48 3.50 -5.77
CA ALA A 8 6.08 2.71 -6.92
C ALA A 8 4.62 2.24 -6.81
N ASN A 9 4.23 1.77 -5.63
CA ASN A 9 2.85 1.38 -5.35
C ASN A 9 1.87 2.55 -5.47
N GLN A 10 2.21 3.69 -4.84
CA GLN A 10 1.38 4.88 -4.94
C GLN A 10 1.27 5.37 -6.40
N LEU A 11 2.35 5.31 -7.17
CA LEU A 11 2.32 5.72 -8.59
C LEU A 11 1.40 4.82 -9.41
N ILE A 12 1.50 3.49 -9.27
CA ILE A 12 0.66 2.55 -10.01
C ILE A 12 -0.82 2.73 -9.66
N ILE A 13 -1.14 2.82 -8.37
CA ILE A 13 -2.51 3.03 -7.91
C ILE A 13 -3.06 4.38 -8.40
N PHE A 14 -2.27 5.45 -8.32
CA PHE A 14 -2.67 6.76 -8.82
C PHE A 14 -2.89 6.76 -10.33
N THR A 15 -1.97 6.18 -11.10
CA THR A 15 -2.05 6.15 -12.56
C THR A 15 -3.22 5.31 -13.04
N LEU A 16 -3.28 4.04 -12.67
CA LEU A 16 -4.33 3.13 -13.13
C LEU A 16 -5.70 3.52 -12.56
N GLY A 17 -5.75 3.95 -11.30
CA GLY A 17 -7.00 4.33 -10.64
C GLY A 17 -7.58 5.64 -11.16
N SER A 18 -6.75 6.68 -11.38
CA SER A 18 -7.23 7.92 -11.96
C SER A 18 -7.64 7.77 -13.43
N LEU A 19 -6.91 6.96 -14.22
CA LEU A 19 -7.33 6.61 -15.58
C LEU A 19 -8.66 5.86 -15.58
N SER A 20 -8.83 4.90 -14.68
CA SER A 20 -10.06 4.11 -14.55
C SER A 20 -11.25 4.98 -14.14
N LEU A 21 -11.08 5.84 -13.14
CA LEU A 21 -12.09 6.80 -12.73
C LEU A 21 -12.42 7.80 -13.84
N GLY A 22 -11.41 8.34 -14.52
CA GLY A 22 -11.60 9.24 -15.65
C GLY A 22 -12.42 8.57 -16.75
N ALA A 23 -12.10 7.31 -17.09
CA ALA A 23 -12.85 6.53 -18.05
C ALA A 23 -14.30 6.25 -17.58
N MET A 24 -14.53 5.98 -16.28
CA MET A 24 -15.89 5.81 -15.74
C MET A 24 -16.68 7.11 -15.83
N ILE A 25 -16.08 8.24 -15.46
CA ILE A 25 -16.70 9.58 -15.54
C ILE A 25 -16.99 9.97 -16.99
N LEU A 26 -16.17 9.54 -17.96
CA LEU A 26 -16.44 9.78 -19.37
C LEU A 26 -17.58 8.92 -19.90
N SER A 27 -17.66 7.66 -19.45
CA SER A 27 -18.71 6.72 -19.86
C SER A 27 -20.08 7.03 -19.26
N ARG A 28 -20.10 7.65 -18.07
CA ARG A 28 -21.32 8.04 -17.36
C ARG A 28 -21.52 9.51 -17.59
N ASP A 29 -22.59 9.90 -18.26
CA ASP A 29 -22.91 11.27 -18.66
C ASP A 29 -23.16 12.25 -17.47
N LEU A 30 -22.59 11.97 -16.29
CA LEU A 30 -22.76 12.61 -14.97
C LEU A 30 -22.35 14.09 -14.93
N PHE A 31 -21.50 14.54 -15.87
CA PHE A 31 -20.98 15.91 -15.89
C PHE A 31 -21.20 16.57 -17.25
N GLN A 32 -21.53 17.86 -17.28
CA GLN A 32 -21.56 18.60 -18.55
C GLN A 32 -20.17 18.64 -19.19
N LEU A 33 -20.09 18.73 -20.52
CA LEU A 33 -18.83 18.70 -21.28
C LEU A 33 -17.79 19.71 -20.77
N SER A 34 -18.27 20.87 -20.29
CA SER A 34 -17.46 21.95 -19.72
C SER A 34 -16.66 21.54 -18.47
N SER A 35 -17.19 20.67 -17.62
CA SER A 35 -16.50 20.21 -16.39
C SER A 35 -15.68 18.94 -16.59
N ARG A 36 -15.86 18.19 -17.68
CA ARG A 36 -15.07 16.97 -17.98
C ARG A 36 -13.62 17.31 -18.37
N LEU A 37 -13.44 18.28 -19.26
CA LEU A 37 -12.12 18.66 -19.78
C LEU A 37 -11.12 19.14 -18.70
N PRO A 38 -11.48 20.09 -17.80
CA PRO A 38 -10.53 20.54 -16.79
C PRO A 38 -10.13 19.42 -15.82
N LEU A 39 -11.06 18.52 -15.47
CA LEU A 39 -10.78 17.37 -14.60
C LEU A 39 -9.78 16.41 -15.24
N LEU A 40 -9.94 16.09 -16.53
CA LEU A 40 -9.01 15.24 -17.27
C LEU A 40 -7.64 15.89 -17.41
N LEU A 41 -7.57 17.20 -17.68
CA LEU A 41 -6.31 17.94 -17.78
C LEU A 41 -5.56 17.97 -16.44
N ILE A 42 -6.26 18.24 -15.33
CA ILE A 42 -5.67 18.20 -13.99
C ILE A 42 -5.14 16.81 -13.69
N THR A 43 -5.93 15.77 -13.99
CA THR A 43 -5.52 14.38 -13.79
C THR A 43 -4.29 14.04 -14.62
N ALA A 44 -4.27 14.37 -15.91
CA ALA A 44 -3.13 14.14 -16.79
C ALA A 44 -1.88 14.88 -16.30
N LEU A 45 -2.01 16.12 -15.84
CA LEU A 45 -0.89 16.92 -15.33
C LEU A 45 -0.32 16.34 -14.03
N LEU A 46 -1.19 15.87 -13.12
CA LEU A 46 -0.77 15.17 -11.90
C LEU A 46 -0.03 13.86 -12.22
N LEU A 47 -0.52 13.10 -13.20
CA LEU A 47 0.14 11.86 -13.64
C LEU A 47 1.50 12.12 -14.28
N LEU A 48 1.60 13.11 -15.16
CA LEU A 48 2.88 13.51 -15.78
C LEU A 48 3.88 13.95 -14.71
N GLY A 49 3.43 14.74 -13.72
CA GLY A 49 4.24 15.13 -12.57
C GLY A 49 4.76 13.90 -11.80
N ALA A 50 3.87 12.98 -11.44
CA ALA A 50 4.21 11.78 -10.68
C ALA A 50 5.19 10.85 -11.44
N TRP A 51 4.96 10.62 -12.74
CA TRP A 51 5.88 9.85 -13.59
C TRP A 51 7.23 10.54 -13.75
N SER A 52 7.25 11.87 -13.91
CA SER A 52 8.51 12.62 -14.04
C SER A 52 9.40 12.50 -12.81
N VAL A 53 8.78 12.49 -11.62
CA VAL A 53 9.42 12.30 -10.31
C VAL A 53 10.00 10.89 -10.20
N MET A 54 9.28 9.85 -10.66
CA MET A 54 9.77 8.47 -10.55
C MET A 54 10.83 8.12 -11.60
N LEU A 55 10.66 8.55 -12.85
CA LEU A 55 11.61 8.26 -13.93
C LEU A 55 12.92 9.03 -13.79
N ASN A 56 12.91 10.16 -13.10
CA ASN A 56 14.10 10.97 -12.85
C ASN A 56 14.38 11.07 -11.34
N PRO A 57 14.96 10.04 -10.71
CA PRO A 57 15.40 10.13 -9.31
C PRO A 57 16.39 11.30 -9.10
N GLY A 58 17.12 11.71 -10.15
CA GLY A 58 17.95 12.91 -10.14
C GLY A 58 17.18 14.24 -10.01
N LEU A 59 15.92 14.35 -10.44
CA LEU A 59 15.07 15.52 -10.18
C LEU A 59 14.69 15.57 -8.71
N VAL A 60 14.27 14.43 -8.13
CA VAL A 60 13.95 14.32 -6.71
C VAL A 60 15.16 14.67 -5.87
N ARG A 61 16.35 14.15 -6.23
CA ARG A 61 17.62 14.49 -5.58
C ARG A 61 17.92 15.99 -5.62
N ARG A 62 17.75 16.63 -6.79
CA ARG A 62 17.95 18.08 -6.94
C ARG A 62 16.96 18.90 -6.11
N LEU A 63 15.69 18.47 -6.08
CA LEU A 63 14.63 19.17 -5.36
C LEU A 63 14.83 19.02 -3.85
N LEU A 64 15.18 17.83 -3.37
CA LEU A 64 15.52 17.57 -1.97
C LEU A 64 16.76 18.34 -1.53
N ARG A 65 17.81 18.42 -2.36
CA ARG A 65 19.01 19.23 -2.05
C ARG A 65 18.69 20.72 -1.96
N ARG A 66 17.92 21.27 -2.91
CA ARG A 66 17.45 22.67 -2.83
C ARG A 66 16.61 22.95 -1.60
N LEU A 67 15.77 21.98 -1.20
CA LEU A 67 14.94 22.12 0.00
C LEU A 67 15.79 22.01 1.29
N GLN A 68 16.83 21.18 1.29
CA GLN A 68 17.79 21.07 2.38
C GLN A 68 18.64 22.34 2.53
N GLU A 69 19.08 22.94 1.42
CA GLU A 69 19.77 24.24 1.42
C GLU A 69 18.89 25.34 2.03
N ARG A 70 17.57 25.26 1.83
CA ARG A 70 16.60 26.21 2.39
C ARG A 70 16.17 25.92 3.83
N TYR A 71 16.20 24.65 4.24
CA TYR A 71 15.81 24.19 5.59
C TYR A 71 16.86 23.22 6.19
N PRO A 72 18.05 23.73 6.58
CA PRO A 72 19.15 22.90 7.06
C PRO A 72 18.87 22.21 8.41
N GLN A 73 17.88 22.69 9.17
CA GLN A 73 17.53 22.14 10.49
C GLN A 73 16.69 20.85 10.44
N MET A 74 16.37 20.31 9.26
CA MET A 74 15.59 19.08 9.14
C MET A 74 16.47 17.85 8.85
N PRO A 75 16.96 17.12 9.88
CA PRO A 75 17.81 15.94 9.68
C PRO A 75 17.12 14.82 8.89
N ARG A 76 15.78 14.79 8.87
CA ARG A 76 15.00 13.85 8.06
C ARG A 76 15.21 14.03 6.55
N LEU A 77 15.39 15.27 6.06
CA LEU A 77 15.65 15.51 4.64
C LEU A 77 17.01 14.97 4.20
N ALA A 78 18.04 15.12 5.03
CA ALA A 78 19.35 14.55 4.77
C ALA A 78 19.29 13.02 4.69
N SER A 79 18.54 12.37 5.60
CA SER A 79 18.34 10.92 5.59
C SER A 79 17.55 10.42 4.36
N LEU A 80 16.59 11.21 3.87
CA LEU A 80 15.84 10.89 2.66
C LEU A 80 16.73 11.06 1.42
N ALA A 81 17.48 12.15 1.32
CA ALA A 81 18.37 12.39 0.20
C ALA A 81 19.44 11.29 0.06
N SER A 82 20.04 10.85 1.16
CA SER A 82 21.03 9.76 1.16
C SER A 82 20.41 8.40 0.85
N ALA A 83 19.13 8.17 1.18
CA ALA A 83 18.43 6.94 0.80
C ALA A 83 18.22 6.80 -0.70
N PHE A 84 18.18 7.91 -1.46
CA PHE A 84 18.09 7.91 -2.92
C PHE A 84 19.45 7.83 -3.62
N ASP A 85 20.56 8.09 -2.92
CA ASP A 85 21.91 8.07 -3.51
C ASP A 85 22.35 6.67 -3.96
N ASN A 86 21.79 5.61 -3.36
CA ASN A 86 22.12 4.21 -3.66
C ASN A 86 21.08 3.48 -4.54
N ILE A 87 20.05 4.16 -5.03
CA ILE A 87 19.00 3.52 -5.84
C ILE A 87 19.38 3.60 -7.32
N SER A 88 19.64 2.44 -7.93
CA SER A 88 19.85 2.39 -9.37
C SER A 88 18.53 2.39 -10.14
N PHE A 89 18.57 2.79 -11.41
CA PHE A 89 17.39 2.69 -12.30
C PHE A 89 16.87 1.25 -12.43
N LYS A 90 17.78 0.26 -12.37
CA LYS A 90 17.41 -1.16 -12.41
C LYS A 90 16.59 -1.57 -11.19
N ASP A 91 16.95 -1.09 -10.00
CA ASP A 91 16.20 -1.37 -8.77
C ASP A 91 14.81 -0.73 -8.83
N ALA A 92 14.71 0.51 -9.33
CA ALA A 92 13.44 1.19 -9.54
C ALA A 92 12.53 0.44 -10.51
N LEU A 93 13.07 -0.06 -11.63
CA LEU A 93 12.32 -0.83 -12.61
C LEU A 93 11.88 -2.20 -12.06
N ALA A 94 12.76 -2.88 -11.32
CA ALA A 94 12.44 -4.16 -10.70
C ALA A 94 11.31 -4.02 -9.65
N VAL A 95 11.40 -3.01 -8.80
CA VAL A 95 10.34 -2.69 -7.82
C VAL A 95 9.05 -2.35 -8.55
N PHE A 96 9.09 -1.48 -9.56
CA PHE A 96 7.90 -1.14 -10.36
C PHE A 96 7.25 -2.37 -11.00
N ALA A 97 8.03 -3.27 -11.60
CA ALA A 97 7.52 -4.50 -12.21
C ALA A 97 6.90 -5.44 -11.17
N LEU A 98 7.53 -5.59 -10.00
CA LEU A 98 6.97 -6.37 -8.89
C LEU A 98 5.66 -5.78 -8.38
N THR A 99 5.58 -4.47 -8.25
CA THR A 99 4.37 -3.79 -7.81
C THR A 99 3.26 -3.87 -8.85
N LEU A 100 3.59 -3.80 -10.14
CA LEU A 100 2.63 -4.00 -11.23
C LEU A 100 2.08 -5.44 -11.22
N LEU A 101 2.95 -6.42 -11.00
CA LEU A 101 2.54 -7.82 -10.88
C LEU A 101 1.63 -8.02 -9.67
N TRP A 102 1.99 -7.46 -8.51
CA TRP A 102 1.15 -7.49 -7.31
C TRP A 102 -0.24 -6.89 -7.58
N PHE A 103 -0.29 -5.73 -8.25
CA PHE A 103 -1.53 -5.09 -8.63
C PHE A 103 -2.38 -5.99 -9.55
N LEU A 104 -1.77 -6.60 -10.58
CA LEU A 104 -2.45 -7.52 -11.49
C LEU A 104 -2.99 -8.76 -10.77
N VAL A 105 -2.25 -9.29 -9.79
CA VAL A 105 -2.72 -10.41 -8.96
C VAL A 105 -4.00 -10.01 -8.21
N ILE A 106 -4.07 -8.81 -7.65
CA ILE A 106 -5.29 -8.34 -6.96
C ILE A 106 -6.46 -8.24 -7.94
N VAL A 107 -6.25 -7.63 -9.12
CA VAL A 107 -7.29 -7.54 -10.15
C VAL A 107 -7.76 -8.93 -10.58
N LEU A 108 -6.83 -9.87 -10.80
CA LEU A 108 -7.16 -11.25 -11.18
C LEU A 108 -7.93 -11.98 -10.08
N GLN A 109 -7.56 -11.83 -8.81
CA GLN A 109 -8.30 -12.42 -7.69
C GLN A 109 -9.76 -11.94 -7.70
N TYR A 110 -9.99 -10.63 -7.82
CA TYR A 110 -11.35 -10.09 -7.94
C TYR A 110 -12.07 -10.61 -9.18
N HIS A 111 -11.42 -10.57 -10.34
CA HIS A 111 -12.01 -11.01 -11.60
C HIS A 111 -12.46 -12.47 -11.54
N VAL A 112 -11.58 -13.37 -11.09
CA VAL A 112 -11.87 -14.82 -11.00
C VAL A 112 -12.99 -15.10 -9.99
N LEU A 113 -13.01 -14.41 -8.84
CA LEU A 113 -14.03 -14.62 -7.83
C LEU A 113 -15.41 -14.10 -8.29
N VAL A 114 -15.44 -12.94 -8.97
CA VAL A 114 -16.67 -12.41 -9.54
C VAL A 114 -17.15 -13.25 -10.73
N LEU A 115 -16.22 -13.83 -11.50
CA LEU A 115 -16.52 -14.71 -12.64
C LEU A 115 -17.41 -15.91 -12.26
N ALA A 116 -17.36 -16.33 -10.98
CA ALA A 116 -18.14 -17.44 -10.46
C ALA A 116 -19.65 -17.16 -10.44
N LEU A 117 -20.06 -15.89 -10.37
CA LEU A 117 -21.47 -15.48 -10.21
C LEU A 117 -21.96 -14.59 -11.36
N ASN A 118 -21.06 -13.79 -11.93
CA ASN A 118 -21.32 -12.90 -13.06
C ASN A 118 -20.21 -13.07 -14.09
N ARG A 119 -20.39 -12.57 -15.32
CA ARG A 119 -19.36 -12.63 -16.36
C ARG A 119 -18.90 -11.23 -16.79
N PRO A 120 -18.29 -10.44 -15.89
CA PRO A 120 -17.74 -9.15 -16.29
C PRO A 120 -16.59 -9.34 -17.27
N ALA A 121 -16.41 -8.41 -18.19
CA ALA A 121 -15.20 -8.38 -19.00
C ALA A 121 -13.99 -8.07 -18.10
N PHE A 122 -12.81 -8.57 -18.48
CA PHE A 122 -11.58 -8.29 -17.72
C PHE A 122 -11.32 -6.77 -17.59
N GLY A 123 -11.63 -5.99 -18.64
CA GLY A 123 -11.52 -4.53 -18.61
C GLY A 123 -12.39 -3.86 -17.55
N GLU A 124 -13.61 -4.36 -17.32
CA GLU A 124 -14.53 -3.86 -16.28
C GLU A 124 -13.99 -4.17 -14.88
N SER A 125 -13.46 -5.38 -14.69
CA SER A 125 -12.83 -5.77 -13.43
C SER A 125 -11.57 -4.95 -13.14
N LEU A 126 -10.74 -4.72 -14.17
CA LEU A 126 -9.57 -3.85 -14.09
C LEU A 126 -9.98 -2.44 -13.71
N GLN A 127 -10.99 -1.87 -14.37
CA GLN A 127 -11.46 -0.52 -14.12
C GLN A 127 -12.03 -0.37 -12.69
N ALA A 128 -12.91 -1.27 -12.28
CA ALA A 128 -13.54 -1.24 -10.96
C ALA A 128 -12.51 -1.36 -9.83
N VAL A 129 -11.61 -2.34 -9.91
CA VAL A 129 -10.60 -2.61 -8.87
C VAL A 129 -9.57 -1.48 -8.81
N SER A 130 -9.15 -0.94 -9.96
CA SER A 130 -8.23 0.21 -10.00
C SER A 130 -8.84 1.44 -9.30
N ALA A 131 -10.09 1.76 -9.63
CA ALA A 131 -10.81 2.88 -9.03
C ALA A 131 -11.02 2.69 -7.52
N MET A 132 -11.41 1.48 -7.10
CA MET A 132 -11.54 1.09 -5.70
C MET A 132 -10.23 1.31 -4.93
N LEU A 133 -9.11 0.78 -5.44
CA LEU A 133 -7.80 0.91 -4.80
C LEU A 133 -7.37 2.37 -4.69
N PHE A 134 -7.65 3.19 -5.70
CA PHE A 134 -7.34 4.61 -5.67
C PHE A 134 -8.14 5.37 -4.61
N ILE A 135 -9.47 5.19 -4.55
CA ILE A 135 -10.27 5.83 -3.51
C ILE A 135 -9.84 5.33 -2.12
N LYS A 136 -9.51 4.04 -1.97
CA LYS A 136 -8.97 3.50 -0.72
C LYS A 136 -7.71 4.27 -0.27
N THR A 137 -6.80 4.61 -1.19
CA THR A 137 -5.58 5.38 -0.83
C THR A 137 -5.85 6.83 -0.43
N LEU A 138 -6.99 7.41 -0.84
CA LEU A 138 -7.35 8.78 -0.48
C LEU A 138 -8.04 8.87 0.89
N LEU A 139 -8.59 7.77 1.41
CA LEU A 139 -9.31 7.72 2.67
C LEU A 139 -8.34 7.53 3.86
N PRO A 140 -8.14 8.53 4.73
CA PRO A 140 -7.18 8.44 5.84
C PRO A 140 -7.71 7.69 7.07
N PHE A 141 -9.00 7.34 7.09
CA PHE A 141 -9.69 6.80 8.27
C PHE A 141 -10.37 5.46 7.96
N THR A 142 -9.69 4.35 8.27
CA THR A 142 -10.32 3.02 8.31
C THR A 142 -9.82 2.21 9.49
N PHE A 143 -10.71 1.94 10.46
CA PHE A 143 -10.44 0.94 11.50
C PHE A 143 -10.49 -0.45 10.87
N GLY A 144 -9.32 -1.08 10.73
CA GLY A 144 -9.21 -2.48 10.30
C GLY A 144 -9.48 -2.76 8.81
N GLU A 145 -9.54 -1.72 7.96
CA GLU A 145 -9.80 -1.79 6.51
C GLU A 145 -11.08 -2.53 6.05
N LEU A 146 -11.86 -3.07 6.99
CA LEU A 146 -13.08 -3.85 6.76
C LEU A 146 -14.27 -2.89 6.55
N GLY A 147 -15.08 -3.17 5.55
CA GLY A 147 -16.30 -2.42 5.21
C GLY A 147 -16.09 -1.41 4.08
N ILE A 148 -15.00 -0.63 4.09
CA ILE A 148 -14.77 0.37 3.04
C ILE A 148 -14.39 -0.30 1.73
N ARG A 149 -13.50 -1.28 1.75
CA ARG A 149 -13.05 -1.94 0.52
C ARG A 149 -14.20 -2.71 -0.14
N GLU A 150 -15.04 -3.34 0.67
CA GLU A 150 -16.23 -4.07 0.22
C GLU A 150 -17.25 -3.10 -0.38
N ALA A 151 -17.54 -1.99 0.30
CA ALA A 151 -18.47 -0.97 -0.20
C ALA A 151 -17.97 -0.30 -1.49
N LEU A 152 -16.67 0.04 -1.57
CA LEU A 152 -16.08 0.60 -2.77
C LEU A 152 -16.07 -0.40 -3.93
N ALA A 153 -15.78 -1.67 -3.66
CA ALA A 153 -15.86 -2.71 -4.68
C ALA A 153 -17.28 -2.77 -5.26
N VAL A 154 -18.30 -2.91 -4.41
CA VAL A 154 -19.71 -2.95 -4.84
C VAL A 154 -20.07 -1.69 -5.64
N TYR A 155 -19.72 -0.51 -5.13
CA TYR A 155 -19.98 0.76 -5.81
C TYR A 155 -19.35 0.85 -7.21
N PHE A 156 -18.10 0.39 -7.37
CA PHE A 156 -17.42 0.47 -8.66
C PHE A 156 -17.77 -0.66 -9.62
N TYR A 157 -18.34 -1.77 -9.14
CA TYR A 157 -18.84 -2.86 -9.97
C TYR A 157 -20.31 -2.71 -10.36
N ASP A 158 -21.12 -1.99 -9.57
CA ASP A 158 -22.54 -1.69 -9.87
C ASP A 158 -22.73 -1.15 -11.30
N PRO A 159 -21.87 -0.25 -11.81
CA PRO A 159 -21.95 0.23 -13.17
C PRO A 159 -21.92 -0.82 -14.29
N PHE A 160 -21.34 -1.97 -14.02
CA PHE A 160 -21.16 -3.06 -14.97
C PHE A 160 -22.24 -4.14 -14.84
N GLY A 161 -23.28 -3.89 -14.05
CA GLY A 161 -24.40 -4.82 -13.85
C GLY A 161 -23.98 -6.11 -13.10
N VAL A 162 -22.89 -6.05 -12.36
CA VAL A 162 -22.43 -7.17 -11.54
C VAL A 162 -23.22 -7.19 -10.24
N SER A 163 -23.65 -8.38 -9.80
CA SER A 163 -24.39 -8.53 -8.56
C SER A 163 -23.60 -8.01 -7.36
N GLU A 164 -24.20 -7.13 -6.56
CA GLU A 164 -23.59 -6.62 -5.32
C GLU A 164 -23.15 -7.75 -4.39
N ALA A 165 -23.97 -8.80 -4.26
CA ALA A 165 -23.66 -9.97 -3.44
C ALA A 165 -22.42 -10.71 -3.95
N ALA A 166 -22.24 -10.81 -5.27
CA ALA A 166 -21.06 -11.44 -5.86
C ALA A 166 -19.79 -10.65 -5.54
N VAL A 167 -19.84 -9.34 -5.70
CA VAL A 167 -18.70 -8.44 -5.47
C VAL A 167 -18.35 -8.38 -3.98
N PHE A 168 -19.35 -8.32 -3.11
CA PHE A 168 -19.17 -8.33 -1.67
C PHE A 168 -18.49 -9.62 -1.21
N ASN A 169 -18.98 -10.78 -1.67
CA ASN A 169 -18.38 -12.08 -1.34
C ASN A 169 -16.94 -12.18 -1.87
N ALA A 170 -16.69 -11.72 -3.11
CA ALA A 170 -15.34 -11.66 -3.67
C ALA A 170 -14.41 -10.80 -2.82
N ALA A 171 -14.85 -9.60 -2.42
CA ALA A 171 -14.07 -8.70 -1.57
C ALA A 171 -13.72 -9.35 -0.22
N ILE A 172 -14.69 -9.99 0.46
CA ILE A 172 -14.44 -10.72 1.70
C ILE A 172 -13.45 -11.86 1.50
N ILE A 173 -13.56 -12.67 0.45
CA ILE A 173 -12.60 -13.75 0.20
C ILE A 173 -11.19 -13.19 -0.05
N VAL A 174 -11.06 -12.10 -0.81
CA VAL A 174 -9.78 -11.42 -1.01
C VAL A 174 -9.25 -10.84 0.30
N PHE A 175 -10.10 -10.38 1.23
CA PHE A 175 -9.68 -9.99 2.60
C PHE A 175 -9.01 -11.15 3.31
N LEU A 176 -9.69 -12.30 3.29
CA LEU A 176 -9.27 -13.49 4.03
C LEU A 176 -7.91 -13.96 3.53
N ILE A 177 -7.75 -14.06 2.21
CA ILE A 177 -6.51 -14.52 1.58
C ILE A 177 -5.35 -13.55 1.82
N ASN A 178 -5.56 -12.25 1.57
CA ASN A 178 -4.45 -11.29 1.54
C ASN A 178 -4.11 -10.69 2.90
N PHE A 179 -5.04 -10.70 3.86
CA PHE A 179 -4.84 -10.05 5.16
C PHE A 179 -5.05 -11.00 6.34
N LEU A 180 -6.21 -11.65 6.44
CA LEU A 180 -6.55 -12.41 7.64
C LEU A 180 -5.67 -13.65 7.82
N LEU A 181 -5.46 -14.44 6.76
CA LEU A 181 -4.63 -15.65 6.83
C LEU A 181 -3.18 -15.33 7.21
N PRO A 182 -2.49 -14.36 6.56
CA PRO A 182 -1.16 -13.93 7.01
C PRO A 182 -1.13 -13.41 8.44
N ALA A 183 -2.15 -12.65 8.87
CA ALA A 183 -2.23 -12.14 10.24
C ALA A 183 -2.36 -13.26 11.28
N LEU A 184 -3.22 -14.24 11.04
CA LEU A 184 -3.38 -15.41 11.91
C LEU A 184 -2.10 -16.25 11.99
N ALA A 185 -1.44 -16.49 10.86
CA ALA A 185 -0.15 -17.16 10.83
C ALA A 185 0.91 -16.37 11.62
N GLY A 186 0.96 -15.05 11.44
CA GLY A 186 1.86 -14.17 12.18
C GLY A 186 1.63 -14.22 13.69
N ILE A 187 0.38 -14.21 14.14
CA ILE A 187 0.00 -14.33 15.56
C ILE A 187 0.54 -15.64 16.15
N TYR A 188 0.35 -16.76 15.46
CA TYR A 188 0.88 -18.06 15.88
C TYR A 188 2.40 -18.03 16.12
N TYR A 189 3.17 -17.45 15.18
CA TYR A 189 4.62 -17.33 15.32
C TYR A 189 5.04 -16.39 16.45
N VAL A 190 4.35 -15.26 16.63
CA VAL A 190 4.66 -14.30 17.70
C VAL A 190 4.49 -14.93 19.08
N PHE A 191 3.41 -15.70 19.29
CA PHE A 191 3.23 -16.41 20.56
C PHE A 191 4.34 -17.43 20.80
N ARG A 192 4.72 -18.20 19.78
CA ARG A 192 5.81 -19.19 19.91
C ARG A 192 7.15 -18.55 20.28
N VAL A 193 7.51 -17.42 19.67
CA VAL A 193 8.75 -16.70 19.97
C VAL A 193 8.75 -16.12 21.38
N ARG A 194 7.59 -15.63 21.85
CA ARG A 194 7.44 -15.11 23.22
C ARG A 194 7.67 -16.19 24.27
N GLU A 195 7.12 -17.39 24.08
CA GLU A 195 7.31 -18.51 25.01
C GLU A 195 8.78 -18.95 25.07
N VAL A 196 9.47 -19.04 23.94
CA VAL A 196 10.91 -19.37 23.90
C VAL A 196 11.74 -18.31 24.62
N LYS A 197 11.46 -17.02 24.38
CA LYS A 197 12.20 -15.92 25.03
C LYS A 197 11.97 -15.87 26.55
N LYS A 198 10.74 -16.20 26.99
CA LYS A 198 10.39 -16.31 28.41
C LYS A 198 11.11 -17.48 29.07
N ALA A 199 11.17 -18.64 28.41
CA ALA A 199 11.90 -19.82 28.90
C ALA A 199 13.41 -19.55 29.03
N SER A 200 14.04 -18.91 28.03
CA SER A 200 15.46 -18.53 28.08
C SER A 200 15.75 -17.56 29.23
N ARG A 201 14.91 -16.53 29.41
CA ARG A 201 15.11 -15.54 30.49
C ARG A 201 14.97 -16.16 31.89
N ASN A 202 14.07 -17.13 32.05
CA ASN A 202 13.90 -17.85 33.33
C ASN A 202 15.09 -18.79 33.61
N ALA A 203 15.68 -19.40 32.59
CA ALA A 203 16.89 -20.21 32.72
C ALA A 203 18.10 -19.35 33.14
N ASP A 204 18.30 -18.18 32.52
CA ASP A 204 19.39 -17.25 32.88
C ASP A 204 19.24 -16.69 34.31
N ALA A 205 17.99 -16.45 34.76
CA ALA A 205 17.70 -16.00 36.12
C ALA A 205 17.95 -17.09 37.18
N ALA A 206 17.80 -18.37 36.83
CA ALA A 206 18.08 -19.48 37.73
C ALA A 206 19.59 -19.79 37.87
N VAL A 207 20.40 -19.40 36.87
CA VAL A 207 21.85 -19.64 36.85
C VAL A 207 22.64 -18.55 37.60
N LYS A 208 22.08 -17.35 37.82
CA LYS A 208 22.70 -16.32 38.66
C LYS A 208 22.43 -16.65 40.14
N PRO A 209 23.41 -17.15 40.93
CA PRO A 209 23.21 -17.29 42.36
C PRO A 209 22.97 -15.90 42.96
N ALA A 210 22.05 -15.82 43.92
CA ALA A 210 21.85 -14.62 44.73
C ALA A 210 23.19 -14.29 45.40
N ASP A 211 23.90 -13.31 44.86
CA ASP A 211 25.06 -12.72 45.52
C ASP A 211 24.55 -11.92 46.73
N THR A 212 24.34 -12.63 47.84
CA THR A 212 24.14 -12.08 49.17
C THR A 212 25.47 -11.98 49.93
N SER A 213 26.61 -11.84 49.25
CA SER A 213 27.93 -11.84 49.91
C SER A 213 28.59 -10.45 50.06
N GLY A 214 27.85 -9.37 49.80
CA GLY A 214 28.38 -8.00 49.83
C GLY A 214 28.27 -7.20 51.15
N GLU A 215 27.58 -7.69 52.18
CA GLU A 215 27.35 -6.90 53.43
C GLU A 215 28.20 -7.30 54.65
N ALA A 216 29.18 -8.20 54.51
CA ALA A 216 29.94 -8.71 55.67
C ALA A 216 31.27 -8.01 55.99
N TRP A 217 31.74 -7.02 55.20
CA TRP A 217 33.10 -6.47 55.36
C TRP A 217 33.20 -4.93 55.50
N GLN A 218 32.18 -4.28 56.07
CA GLN A 218 32.28 -2.83 56.41
C GLN A 218 32.51 -2.53 57.90
N ASN A 219 32.69 -3.55 58.75
CA ASN A 219 32.94 -3.38 60.19
C ASN A 219 34.22 -4.09 60.64
N PHE A 220 35.39 -3.69 60.14
CA PHE A 220 36.69 -3.90 60.81
C PHE A 220 37.67 -2.80 60.41
#